data_AF-A0A7Y8NVL0-F1
#
_entry.id   AF-A0A7Y8NVL0-F1
#
_cell.length_a   1.000
_cell.length_b   1.000
_cell.length_c   1.000
_cell.angle_alpha   90.00
_cell.angle_beta   90.00
_cell.angle_gamma   90.00
#
_symmetry.space_group_name_H-M   'P 1'
#
loop_
_entity.id
_entity.type
_entity.pdbx_description
1 polymer ?
#
loop_
_entity_poly.entity_id
_entity_poly.type
_entity_poly.pdbx_seq_one_letter_code
_entity_poly.pdbx_strand_id
1 'polypeptide(L)'
;MKTINYYVLISVVALGLFGCKKSGSDVIDSTANYPKSPASFITGTQLTGTLKGTLKQDMTYYLAGNVTVNAGDTLAVQQGATIIATGNYSIYVKGTLLCLGTDAKQITFTTQDAGKLSDLGVKGHWGGFLIDSLSKYVYVRYTHINYTGGPDASGSAQATFDVEGSQSYHGGAHIILEDNWFFGGIDDGVHLAGDITVSVKRNVLQRLGGPDGETMNIKAGVKGDISYNYIWSGANNGIKLETGKKVFTPQTNMNIYNNTIINSGWRKVGEATQAILIDKYAAANIYNNILVGNHTGINITKQADTLHSKYGNNLIYAIDDSLKTWVYSVGSWGKKQSTDITGSGKTLCASVFKSWDPNVSDALTKQDNNNPSLSSSSPAIGKGLIVAPFSYWVTSSGNWGTADLLNADLGAYPSDGSGNKHLPTLTAAN
;
A
#
# COMPACT_ATOMS: atom_id res chain seq x y z
N MET A 1 37.60 56.56 -48.34
CA MET A 1 36.27 55.89 -48.25
C MET A 1 36.50 54.39 -48.06
N LYS A 2 35.85 53.81 -47.04
CA LYS A 2 35.57 52.38 -46.79
C LYS A 2 36.77 51.50 -46.37
N THR A 3 37.12 51.46 -45.08
CA THR A 3 36.70 50.50 -44.02
C THR A 3 37.05 49.03 -44.29
N ILE A 4 38.14 48.59 -43.67
CA ILE A 4 38.54 47.18 -43.50
C ILE A 4 37.89 46.68 -42.19
N ASN A 5 37.03 45.67 -42.30
CA ASN A 5 36.41 45.02 -41.15
C ASN A 5 37.37 43.97 -40.57
N TYR A 6 37.80 44.17 -39.32
CA TYR A 6 38.42 43.13 -38.51
C TYR A 6 37.35 42.36 -37.75
N TYR A 7 37.22 41.06 -38.02
CA TYR A 7 36.48 40.15 -37.16
C TYR A 7 37.37 39.76 -35.97
N VAL A 8 37.05 40.26 -34.78
CA VAL A 8 37.62 39.77 -33.52
C VAL A 8 36.78 38.58 -33.08
N LEU A 9 37.36 37.38 -33.15
CA LEU A 9 36.79 36.16 -32.58
C LEU A 9 37.13 36.16 -31.08
N ILE A 10 36.15 36.44 -30.22
CA ILE A 10 36.28 36.27 -28.77
C ILE A 10 35.91 34.82 -28.43
N SER A 11 36.93 33.98 -28.24
CA SER A 11 36.78 32.63 -27.70
C SER A 11 36.61 32.70 -26.18
N VAL A 12 35.37 32.71 -25.68
CA VAL A 12 35.10 32.54 -24.25
C VAL A 12 35.29 31.06 -23.91
N VAL A 13 36.46 30.72 -23.37
CA VAL A 13 36.69 29.43 -22.73
C VAL A 13 36.02 29.49 -21.35
N ALA A 14 34.81 28.94 -21.25
CA ALA A 14 34.17 28.69 -19.97
C ALA A 14 34.87 27.50 -19.29
N LEU A 15 35.81 27.79 -18.39
CA LEU A 15 36.34 26.83 -17.44
C LEU A 15 35.21 26.44 -16.47
N GLY A 16 34.51 25.35 -16.80
CA GLY A 16 33.57 24.71 -15.90
C GLY A 16 34.32 24.20 -14.68
N LEU A 17 34.16 24.89 -13.55
CA LEU A 17 34.52 24.37 -12.24
C LEU A 17 33.65 23.13 -11.96
N PHE A 18 34.18 21.94 -12.24
CA PHE A 18 33.66 20.71 -11.65
C PHE A 18 33.96 20.75 -10.15
N GLY A 19 33.08 21.41 -9.40
CA GLY A 19 32.97 21.13 -7.98
C GLY A 19 32.58 19.65 -7.84
N CYS A 20 33.41 18.87 -7.14
CA CYS A 20 33.02 17.56 -6.64
C CYS A 20 31.67 17.71 -5.92
N LYS A 21 30.56 17.32 -6.56
CA LYS A 21 29.33 17.06 -5.83
C LYS A 21 29.68 15.95 -4.86
N LYS A 22 29.56 16.20 -3.56
CA LYS A 22 29.60 15.13 -2.56
C LYS A 22 28.65 14.04 -3.05
N SER A 23 29.20 12.87 -3.39
CA SER A 23 28.43 11.69 -3.72
C SER A 23 27.69 11.26 -2.45
N GLY A 24 26.44 11.68 -2.32
CA GLY A 24 25.62 11.47 -1.12
C GLY A 24 24.76 12.68 -0.81
N SER A 25 24.07 13.26 -1.80
CA SER A 25 22.96 14.15 -1.47
C SER A 25 21.92 13.31 -0.73
N ASP A 26 21.78 13.55 0.58
CA ASP A 26 20.59 13.22 1.35
C ASP A 26 19.39 13.57 0.47
N VAL A 27 18.71 12.57 -0.10
CA VAL A 27 17.49 12.81 -0.89
C VAL A 27 16.41 13.10 0.13
N ILE A 28 16.38 14.35 0.61
CA ILE A 28 15.25 14.88 1.34
C ILE A 28 14.24 15.25 0.28
N ASP A 29 13.11 14.55 0.24
CA ASP A 29 11.93 15.07 -0.42
C ASP A 29 11.57 16.38 0.28
N SER A 30 11.85 17.51 -0.36
CA SER A 30 11.63 18.85 0.22
C SER A 30 10.16 19.14 0.51
N THR A 31 9.25 18.29 0.03
CA THR A 31 7.81 18.37 0.29
C THR A 31 7.34 17.45 1.41
N ALA A 32 8.20 16.55 1.91
CA ALA A 32 7.81 15.55 2.88
C ALA A 32 8.03 16.03 4.33
N ASN A 33 6.98 15.91 5.14
CA ASN A 33 6.97 16.31 6.55
C ASN A 33 7.48 15.16 7.46
N TYR A 34 8.76 14.79 7.32
CA TYR A 34 9.45 13.84 8.20
C TYR A 34 10.80 14.41 8.69
N PRO A 35 11.34 13.97 9.84
CA PRO A 35 12.61 14.50 10.36
C PRO A 35 13.77 14.19 9.40
N LYS A 36 14.75 15.07 9.33
CA LYS A 36 15.94 14.85 8.50
C LYS A 36 16.60 13.50 8.83
N SER A 37 16.95 12.74 7.80
CA SER A 37 17.66 11.47 7.95
C SER A 37 18.98 11.64 8.71
N PRO A 38 19.39 10.66 9.54
CA PRO A 38 20.67 10.70 10.22
C PRO A 38 21.86 10.79 9.25
N ALA A 39 22.83 11.65 9.55
CA ALA A 39 24.06 11.75 8.74
C ALA A 39 25.02 10.55 8.94
N SER A 40 24.81 9.77 10.01
CA SER A 40 25.63 8.60 10.34
C SER A 40 25.19 7.37 9.54
N PHE A 41 26.08 6.85 8.71
CA PHE A 41 25.85 5.59 7.99
C PHE A 41 26.14 4.38 8.87
N ILE A 42 25.34 3.32 8.69
CA ILE A 42 25.59 2.00 9.27
C ILE A 42 26.72 1.34 8.46
N THR A 43 27.82 0.99 9.13
CA THR A 43 29.05 0.48 8.50
C THR A 43 29.06 -1.03 8.29
N GLY A 44 28.34 -1.79 9.12
CA GLY A 44 28.19 -3.23 8.97
C GLY A 44 27.08 -3.61 7.99
N THR A 45 27.28 -4.69 7.24
CA THR A 45 26.24 -5.24 6.34
C THR A 45 25.31 -6.23 7.05
N GLN A 46 25.72 -6.80 8.18
CA GLN A 46 24.90 -7.69 9.00
C GLN A 46 24.10 -6.87 10.01
N LEU A 47 22.79 -6.83 9.84
CA LEU A 47 21.85 -6.07 10.66
C LEU A 47 21.26 -6.97 11.75
N THR A 48 21.41 -6.58 13.00
CA THR A 48 20.88 -7.29 14.17
C THR A 48 20.91 -6.37 15.40
N GLY A 49 20.06 -6.64 16.39
CA GLY A 49 20.01 -5.92 17.65
C GLY A 49 19.49 -4.49 17.50
N THR A 50 19.91 -3.60 18.39
CA THR A 50 19.54 -2.19 18.31
C THR A 50 20.20 -1.52 17.11
N LEU A 51 19.42 -0.86 16.26
CA LEU A 51 19.92 -0.21 15.05
C LEU A 51 19.40 1.22 14.91
N LYS A 52 20.32 2.13 14.58
CA LYS A 52 20.03 3.53 14.23
C LYS A 52 21.05 4.07 13.24
N GLY A 53 20.64 5.07 12.47
CA GLY A 53 21.46 5.64 11.39
C GLY A 53 20.86 5.35 10.02
N THR A 54 21.71 5.42 9.00
CA THR A 54 21.29 5.36 7.60
C THR A 54 21.90 4.15 6.90
N LEU A 55 21.07 3.30 6.30
CA LEU A 55 21.48 2.32 5.29
C LEU A 55 21.73 3.06 3.98
N LYS A 56 22.93 2.87 3.44
CA LYS A 56 23.45 3.64 2.31
C LYS A 56 22.81 3.19 0.99
N GLN A 57 22.62 4.14 0.09
CA GLN A 57 22.08 3.92 -1.25
C GLN A 57 22.88 2.85 -2.01
N ASP A 58 22.15 2.07 -2.83
CA ASP A 58 22.68 1.01 -3.72
C ASP A 58 23.49 -0.10 -3.00
N MET A 59 23.37 -0.22 -1.67
CA MET A 59 24.08 -1.23 -0.88
C MET A 59 23.16 -2.41 -0.52
N THR A 60 23.76 -3.60 -0.45
CA THR A 60 23.10 -4.79 0.09
C THR A 60 23.45 -4.98 1.57
N TYR A 61 22.41 -5.19 2.37
CA TYR A 61 22.47 -5.53 3.78
C TYR A 61 21.76 -6.86 4.03
N TYR A 62 22.11 -7.52 5.13
CA TYR A 62 21.58 -8.82 5.53
C TYR A 62 20.93 -8.67 6.90
N LEU A 63 19.62 -8.92 6.99
CA LEU A 63 18.95 -9.01 8.28
C LEU A 63 19.30 -10.37 8.88
N ALA A 64 20.31 -10.36 9.76
CA ALA A 64 20.95 -11.53 10.36
C ALA A 64 20.48 -11.81 11.80
N GLY A 65 19.53 -11.01 12.26
CA GLY A 65 18.84 -11.13 13.54
C GLY A 65 17.72 -10.11 13.60
N ASN A 66 16.89 -10.20 14.64
CA ASN A 66 15.88 -9.18 14.88
C ASN A 66 16.54 -7.81 15.07
N VAL A 67 15.98 -6.78 14.45
CA VAL A 67 16.42 -5.40 14.58
C VAL A 67 15.41 -4.62 15.41
N THR A 68 15.89 -3.78 16.33
CA THR A 68 15.05 -2.83 17.06
C THR A 68 15.51 -1.40 16.83
N VAL A 69 14.60 -0.53 16.39
CA VAL A 69 14.77 0.93 16.37
C VAL A 69 14.10 1.47 17.63
N ASN A 70 14.87 1.92 18.61
CA ASN A 70 14.31 2.38 19.89
C ASN A 70 13.56 3.71 19.76
N ALA A 71 12.74 4.02 20.77
CA ALA A 71 12.12 5.34 20.88
C ALA A 71 13.19 6.45 20.86
N GLY A 72 12.97 7.46 20.03
CA GLY A 72 13.92 8.56 19.81
C GLY A 72 15.05 8.26 18.81
N ASP A 73 15.29 7.00 18.47
CA ASP A 73 16.21 6.63 17.40
C ASP A 73 15.52 6.69 16.02
N THR A 74 16.33 6.83 14.97
CA THR A 74 15.88 6.83 13.57
C THR A 74 16.67 5.80 12.78
N LEU A 75 15.95 4.97 12.02
CA LEU A 75 16.50 4.16 10.94
C LEU A 75 16.03 4.75 9.60
N ALA A 76 16.99 5.20 8.79
CA ALA A 76 16.74 5.61 7.42
C ALA A 76 17.33 4.60 6.44
N VAL A 77 16.65 4.38 5.32
CA VAL A 77 17.06 3.51 4.24
C VAL A 77 17.03 4.33 2.96
N GLN A 78 18.19 4.51 2.34
CA GLN A 78 18.28 5.29 1.10
C GLN A 78 17.88 4.44 -0.11
N GLN A 79 17.42 5.14 -1.15
CA GLN A 79 17.06 4.59 -2.46
C GLN A 79 18.05 3.51 -2.98
N GLY A 80 17.53 2.48 -3.63
CA GLY A 80 18.32 1.40 -4.21
C GLY A 80 18.96 0.42 -3.21
N ALA A 81 18.79 0.61 -1.89
CA ALA A 81 19.29 -0.36 -0.93
C ALA A 81 18.47 -1.67 -0.97
N THR A 82 19.15 -2.79 -0.78
CA THR A 82 18.54 -4.14 -0.70
C THR A 82 18.82 -4.72 0.68
N ILE A 83 17.79 -5.19 1.36
CA ILE A 83 17.86 -5.85 2.67
C ILE A 83 17.36 -7.28 2.50
N ILE A 84 18.25 -8.24 2.73
CA ILE A 84 17.98 -9.67 2.57
C ILE A 84 17.89 -10.32 3.95
N ALA A 85 16.72 -10.79 4.35
CA ALA A 85 16.56 -11.61 5.53
C ALA A 85 17.23 -12.98 5.35
N THR A 86 18.16 -13.32 6.25
CA THR A 86 18.87 -14.60 6.22
C THR A 86 18.21 -15.66 7.10
N GLY A 87 17.03 -15.36 7.62
CA GLY A 87 16.23 -16.20 8.49
C GLY A 87 14.95 -15.49 8.90
N ASN A 88 14.17 -16.14 9.76
CA ASN A 88 12.92 -15.60 10.26
C ASN A 88 13.17 -14.51 11.31
N TYR A 89 13.41 -13.29 10.84
CA TYR A 89 13.67 -12.11 11.66
C TYR A 89 12.71 -10.97 11.35
N SER A 90 12.53 -10.06 12.31
CA SER A 90 11.65 -8.90 12.21
C SER A 90 12.41 -7.60 12.43
N ILE A 91 11.84 -6.50 11.92
CA ILE A 91 12.26 -5.13 12.24
C ILE A 91 11.22 -4.51 13.17
N TYR A 92 11.61 -4.31 14.43
CA TYR A 92 10.80 -3.67 15.46
C TYR A 92 11.06 -2.16 15.47
N VAL A 93 10.02 -1.34 15.32
CA VAL A 93 10.13 0.12 15.27
C VAL A 93 9.36 0.74 16.42
N LYS A 94 10.08 1.38 17.34
CA LYS A 94 9.52 2.24 18.42
C LYS A 94 9.86 3.72 18.21
N GLY A 95 10.73 4.01 17.24
CA GLY A 95 11.26 5.33 16.92
C GLY A 95 10.74 5.87 15.60
N THR A 96 11.65 6.15 14.68
CA THR A 96 11.33 6.65 13.33
C THR A 96 11.90 5.71 12.26
N LEU A 97 11.09 5.40 11.25
CA LEU A 97 11.48 4.63 10.07
C LEU A 97 11.29 5.48 8.82
N LEU A 98 12.35 5.64 8.04
CA LEU A 98 12.33 6.38 6.77
C LEU A 98 12.87 5.50 5.64
N CYS A 99 11.99 4.91 4.83
CA CYS A 99 12.36 4.26 3.57
C CYS A 99 12.21 5.27 2.44
N LEU A 100 13.35 5.78 1.97
CA LEU A 100 13.46 6.91 1.04
C LEU A 100 13.82 6.42 -0.36
N GLY A 101 13.02 5.50 -0.89
CA GLY A 101 13.14 5.04 -2.26
C GLY A 101 12.72 6.11 -3.26
N THR A 102 13.07 5.90 -4.52
CA THR A 102 12.51 6.67 -5.64
C THR A 102 12.01 5.73 -6.72
N ASP A 103 11.18 6.22 -7.63
CA ASP A 103 10.69 5.43 -8.77
C ASP A 103 11.84 4.79 -9.56
N ALA A 104 12.92 5.54 -9.76
CA ALA A 104 14.13 5.07 -10.45
C ALA A 104 15.01 4.13 -9.62
N LYS A 105 14.92 4.20 -8.29
CA LYS A 105 15.78 3.46 -7.35
C LYS A 105 14.99 3.02 -6.14
N GLN A 106 14.20 1.97 -6.34
CA GLN A 106 13.34 1.39 -5.32
C GLN A 106 14.19 0.69 -4.24
N ILE A 107 13.70 0.65 -3.01
CA ILE A 107 14.29 -0.13 -1.91
C ILE A 107 13.68 -1.52 -1.93
N THR A 108 14.45 -2.56 -1.60
CA THR A 108 13.93 -3.93 -1.55
C THR A 108 14.19 -4.56 -0.20
N PHE A 109 13.13 -5.00 0.48
CA PHE A 109 13.18 -5.94 1.60
C PHE A 109 12.69 -7.31 1.12
N THR A 110 13.54 -8.32 1.24
CA THR A 110 13.29 -9.67 0.72
C THR A 110 13.95 -10.74 1.58
N THR A 111 13.83 -11.99 1.17
CA THR A 111 14.46 -13.16 1.80
C THR A 111 15.59 -13.71 0.93
N GLN A 112 16.57 -14.37 1.55
CA GLN A 112 17.62 -15.13 0.85
C GLN A 112 17.06 -16.26 -0.05
N ASP A 113 15.82 -16.69 0.21
CA ASP A 113 15.15 -17.79 -0.48
C ASP A 113 14.24 -17.34 -1.64
N ALA A 114 14.32 -16.07 -2.08
CA ALA A 114 13.43 -15.49 -3.10
C ALA A 114 13.43 -16.25 -4.45
N GLY A 115 14.47 -17.04 -4.74
CA GLY A 115 14.54 -17.89 -5.94
C GLY A 115 13.92 -19.29 -5.82
N LYS A 116 13.40 -19.69 -4.65
CA LYS A 116 12.98 -21.08 -4.34
C LYS A 116 11.54 -21.20 -3.83
N LEU A 117 10.67 -20.29 -4.26
CA LEU A 117 9.38 -20.07 -3.63
C LEU A 117 8.29 -21.03 -4.13
N SER A 118 8.53 -22.34 -4.04
CA SER A 118 7.47 -23.34 -4.21
C SER A 118 6.40 -23.27 -3.09
N ASP A 119 6.67 -22.49 -2.04
CA ASP A 119 5.86 -22.33 -0.83
C ASP A 119 5.15 -20.96 -0.72
N LEU A 120 5.06 -20.19 -1.81
CA LEU A 120 4.29 -18.92 -1.85
C LEU A 120 2.88 -19.12 -1.30
N GLY A 121 2.43 -18.24 -0.40
CA GLY A 121 1.09 -18.34 0.19
C GLY A 121 0.93 -19.48 1.22
N VAL A 122 2.01 -20.21 1.53
CA VAL A 122 2.04 -21.27 2.56
C VAL A 122 3.00 -20.91 3.69
N LYS A 123 4.18 -20.37 3.35
CA LYS A 123 5.22 -20.06 4.34
C LYS A 123 5.79 -18.67 4.12
N GLY A 124 5.87 -17.89 5.20
CA GLY A 124 6.58 -16.64 5.24
C GLY A 124 8.02 -16.87 5.64
N HIS A 125 8.93 -16.07 5.08
CA HIS A 125 10.35 -16.30 5.20
C HIS A 125 11.02 -15.38 6.23
N TRP A 126 10.38 -14.26 6.54
CA TRP A 126 10.76 -13.33 7.60
C TRP A 126 9.54 -12.61 8.19
N GLY A 127 9.70 -11.97 9.34
CA GLY A 127 8.56 -11.47 10.11
C GLY A 127 8.02 -10.12 9.68
N GLY A 128 8.69 -9.39 8.78
CA GLY A 128 8.26 -8.07 8.33
C GLY A 128 8.56 -6.95 9.35
N PHE A 129 7.68 -5.96 9.41
CA PHE A 129 7.79 -4.80 10.29
C PHE A 129 6.74 -4.88 11.40
N LEU A 130 7.18 -4.74 12.65
CA LEU A 130 6.30 -4.53 13.80
C LEU A 130 6.59 -3.16 14.41
N ILE A 131 5.59 -2.30 14.44
CA ILE A 131 5.72 -0.87 14.65
C ILE A 131 4.79 -0.46 15.78
N ASP A 132 5.35 0.21 16.78
CA ASP A 132 4.59 0.81 17.87
C ASP A 132 3.81 2.02 17.35
N SER A 133 2.52 2.14 17.65
CA SER A 133 1.67 3.29 17.30
C SER A 133 2.13 4.62 17.93
N LEU A 134 3.17 4.61 18.77
CA LEU A 134 3.87 5.80 19.27
C LEU A 134 4.98 6.30 18.33
N SER A 135 5.31 5.54 17.29
CA SER A 135 6.31 5.89 16.27
C SER A 135 5.81 7.07 15.43
N LYS A 136 6.18 8.29 15.83
CA LYS A 136 5.64 9.54 15.26
C LYS A 136 5.76 9.65 13.74
N TYR A 137 6.87 9.15 13.19
CA TYR A 137 7.19 9.26 11.78
C TYR A 137 7.53 7.88 11.22
N VAL A 138 6.64 7.37 10.39
CA VAL A 138 6.89 6.18 9.58
C VAL A 138 6.61 6.58 8.14
N TYR A 139 7.67 6.71 7.35
CA TYR A 139 7.60 7.13 5.95
C TYR A 139 8.18 6.03 5.08
N VAL A 140 7.33 5.37 4.31
CA VAL A 140 7.73 4.25 3.46
C VAL A 140 7.21 4.51 2.06
N ARG A 141 8.15 4.78 1.14
CA ARG A 141 7.85 4.96 -0.28
C ARG A 141 8.81 4.24 -1.19
N TYR A 142 8.31 3.89 -2.37
CA TYR A 142 9.08 3.21 -3.41
C TYR A 142 9.85 2.01 -2.86
N THR A 143 9.18 1.23 -2.03
CA THR A 143 9.77 0.11 -1.29
C THR A 143 9.04 -1.18 -1.64
N HIS A 144 9.79 -2.22 -1.97
CA HIS A 144 9.30 -3.59 -2.08
C HIS A 144 9.43 -4.29 -0.73
N ILE A 145 8.35 -4.92 -0.26
CA ILE A 145 8.30 -5.70 0.98
C ILE A 145 7.72 -7.06 0.64
N ASN A 146 8.60 -8.08 0.59
CA ASN A 146 8.26 -9.36 -0.02
C ASN A 146 8.48 -10.52 0.93
N TYR A 147 7.66 -11.57 0.79
CA TYR A 147 7.86 -12.89 1.41
C TYR A 147 7.87 -12.90 2.94
N THR A 148 7.10 -12.00 3.53
CA THR A 148 6.90 -11.83 4.97
C THR A 148 5.93 -12.86 5.55
N GLY A 149 5.62 -12.75 6.85
CA GLY A 149 4.73 -13.66 7.57
C GLY A 149 5.40 -14.92 8.05
N GLY A 150 6.71 -14.84 8.30
CA GLY A 150 7.40 -15.86 9.09
C GLY A 150 6.78 -15.97 10.48
N PRO A 151 6.83 -17.16 11.11
CA PRO A 151 6.11 -17.43 12.34
C PRO A 151 6.68 -16.69 13.55
N ASP A 152 5.82 -16.18 14.41
CA ASP A 152 6.22 -15.66 15.72
C ASP A 152 6.62 -16.81 16.68
N ALA A 153 6.90 -16.46 17.95
CA ALA A 153 7.27 -17.45 18.96
C ALA A 153 6.14 -18.45 19.30
N SER A 154 4.89 -18.14 18.98
CA SER A 154 3.74 -19.04 19.12
C SER A 154 3.53 -19.95 17.90
N GLY A 155 4.25 -19.69 16.81
CA GLY A 155 4.08 -20.38 15.52
C GLY A 155 3.06 -19.71 14.59
N SER A 156 2.46 -18.58 15.00
CA SER A 156 1.47 -17.85 14.20
C SER A 156 2.18 -16.99 13.16
N ALA A 157 1.64 -16.90 11.95
CA ALA A 157 2.19 -15.99 10.94
C ALA A 157 2.13 -14.54 11.44
N GLN A 158 3.12 -13.74 11.06
CA GLN A 158 3.15 -12.31 11.39
C GLN A 158 2.57 -11.48 10.23
N ALA A 159 1.95 -10.33 10.55
CA ALA A 159 1.57 -9.37 9.53
C ALA A 159 2.81 -8.78 8.82
N THR A 160 2.66 -8.38 7.56
CA THR A 160 3.78 -7.89 6.74
C THR A 160 4.26 -6.52 7.19
N PHE A 161 3.32 -5.61 7.42
CA PHE A 161 3.54 -4.29 7.96
C PHE A 161 2.50 -4.04 9.04
N ASP A 162 2.95 -4.15 10.28
CA ASP A 162 2.12 -4.24 11.46
C ASP A 162 2.33 -3.02 12.35
N VAL A 163 1.35 -2.13 12.41
CA VAL A 163 1.31 -1.04 13.39
C VAL A 163 0.36 -1.44 14.52
N GLU A 164 0.91 -1.71 15.69
CA GLU A 164 0.17 -2.12 16.88
C GLU A 164 -0.04 -0.94 17.83
N GLY A 165 -1.27 -0.77 18.31
CA GLY A 165 -1.65 0.40 19.07
C GLY A 165 -3.00 0.30 19.78
N SER A 166 -3.15 1.12 20.81
CA SER A 166 -4.41 1.25 21.56
C SER A 166 -5.19 2.49 21.11
N GLN A 167 -6.52 2.36 21.11
CA GLN A 167 -7.45 3.50 20.98
C GLN A 167 -7.30 4.52 22.12
N SER A 168 -6.87 4.07 23.31
CA SER A 168 -6.90 4.92 24.51
C SER A 168 -5.86 6.03 24.55
N TYR A 169 -4.94 6.10 23.57
CA TYR A 169 -3.88 7.09 23.55
C TYR A 169 -3.45 7.44 22.12
N HIS A 170 -3.43 8.75 21.81
CA HIS A 170 -2.92 9.26 20.54
C HIS A 170 -1.48 9.75 20.69
N GLY A 171 -0.53 8.97 20.19
CA GLY A 171 0.91 9.31 20.22
C GLY A 171 1.35 10.36 19.21
N GLY A 172 0.46 10.75 18.28
CA GLY A 172 0.81 11.62 17.16
C GLY A 172 1.53 10.87 16.04
N ALA A 173 1.29 9.57 15.88
CA ALA A 173 1.88 8.79 14.80
C ALA A 173 1.19 9.05 13.46
N HIS A 174 2.03 9.30 12.48
CA HIS A 174 1.66 9.44 11.08
C HIS A 174 2.36 8.37 10.26
N ILE A 175 1.56 7.51 9.64
CA ILE A 175 2.04 6.40 8.83
C ILE A 175 1.81 6.73 7.36
N ILE A 176 2.88 6.91 6.61
CA ILE A 176 2.86 7.16 5.18
C ILE A 176 3.36 5.91 4.49
N LEU A 177 2.45 5.21 3.82
CA LEU A 177 2.71 4.03 3.03
C LEU A 177 2.23 4.31 1.61
N GLU A 178 3.11 4.88 0.80
CA GLU A 178 2.75 5.30 -0.56
C GLU A 178 3.70 4.79 -1.64
N ASP A 179 3.18 4.45 -2.82
CA ASP A 179 4.01 4.04 -3.96
C ASP A 179 4.88 2.79 -3.66
N ASN A 180 4.36 1.81 -2.92
CA ASN A 180 5.09 0.60 -2.53
C ASN A 180 4.56 -0.68 -3.17
N TRP A 181 5.35 -1.75 -3.06
CA TRP A 181 4.99 -3.09 -3.51
C TRP A 181 5.02 -4.07 -2.34
N PHE A 182 3.97 -4.86 -2.23
CA PHE A 182 3.84 -5.91 -1.22
C PHE A 182 3.54 -7.23 -1.93
N PHE A 183 4.36 -8.24 -1.67
CA PHE A 183 4.20 -9.53 -2.36
C PHE A 183 4.33 -10.73 -1.42
N GLY A 184 3.32 -11.59 -1.42
CA GLY A 184 3.43 -12.95 -0.89
C GLY A 184 3.59 -13.09 0.64
N GLY A 185 3.19 -12.09 1.42
CA GLY A 185 3.05 -12.22 2.87
C GLY A 185 1.94 -13.20 3.26
N ILE A 186 2.10 -13.92 4.38
CA ILE A 186 1.19 -15.02 4.79
C ILE A 186 0.07 -14.61 5.75
N ASP A 187 0.24 -13.54 6.51
CA ASP A 187 -0.83 -12.96 7.32
C ASP A 187 -1.30 -11.63 6.70
N ASP A 188 -1.94 -10.78 7.49
CA ASP A 188 -2.36 -9.44 7.13
C ASP A 188 -1.24 -8.69 6.40
N GLY A 189 -1.56 -8.11 5.25
CA GLY A 189 -0.61 -7.34 4.47
C GLY A 189 -0.26 -6.03 5.17
N VAL A 190 -1.26 -5.17 5.34
CA VAL A 190 -1.14 -3.90 6.04
C VAL A 190 -2.09 -3.96 7.23
N HIS A 191 -1.54 -4.19 8.42
CA HIS A 191 -2.28 -4.14 9.67
C HIS A 191 -1.99 -2.82 10.38
N LEU A 192 -3.01 -2.00 10.61
CA LEU A 192 -2.87 -0.71 11.28
C LEU A 192 -3.87 -0.63 12.44
N ALA A 193 -3.37 -0.36 13.64
CA ALA A 193 -4.17 -0.22 14.85
C ALA A 193 -3.72 0.97 15.72
N GLY A 194 -4.68 1.59 16.42
CA GLY A 194 -4.46 2.70 17.34
C GLY A 194 -5.03 4.03 16.85
N ASP A 195 -5.05 5.05 17.73
CA ASP A 195 -5.40 6.42 17.33
C ASP A 195 -4.23 7.05 16.58
N ILE A 196 -4.16 6.76 15.28
CA ILE A 196 -3.12 7.21 14.36
C ILE A 196 -3.74 7.75 13.08
N THR A 197 -2.98 8.60 12.37
CA THR A 197 -3.37 9.09 11.05
C THR A 197 -2.52 8.43 9.97
N VAL A 198 -3.15 7.98 8.88
CA VAL A 198 -2.46 7.20 7.85
C VAL A 198 -2.74 7.70 6.44
N SER A 199 -1.74 7.54 5.57
CA SER A 199 -1.85 7.69 4.12
C SER A 199 -1.41 6.39 3.48
N VAL A 200 -2.35 5.64 2.90
CA VAL A 200 -2.10 4.36 2.23
C VAL A 200 -2.46 4.52 0.77
N LYS A 201 -1.49 4.92 -0.08
CA LYS A 201 -1.79 5.38 -1.44
C LYS A 201 -0.93 4.78 -2.53
N ARG A 202 -1.51 4.48 -3.70
CA ARG A 202 -0.78 4.04 -4.90
C ARG A 202 0.14 2.83 -4.68
N ASN A 203 -0.19 1.98 -3.72
CA ASN A 203 0.56 0.74 -3.51
C ASN A 203 0.05 -0.37 -4.44
N VAL A 204 0.92 -1.34 -4.72
CA VAL A 204 0.63 -2.59 -5.44
C VAL A 204 0.73 -3.73 -4.43
N LEU A 205 -0.40 -4.32 -4.07
CA LEU A 205 -0.50 -5.37 -3.05
C LEU A 205 -0.96 -6.68 -3.68
N GLN A 206 -0.07 -7.66 -3.71
CA GLN A 206 -0.26 -8.89 -4.47
C GLN A 206 -0.06 -10.11 -3.57
N ARG A 207 -1.03 -11.04 -3.63
CA ARG A 207 -0.95 -12.35 -2.95
C ARG A 207 -0.69 -12.28 -1.45
N LEU A 208 -1.24 -11.28 -0.77
CA LEU A 208 -1.16 -11.18 0.69
C LEU A 208 -2.18 -12.09 1.37
N GLY A 209 -1.80 -12.63 2.52
CA GLY A 209 -2.47 -13.72 3.23
C GLY A 209 -2.13 -15.10 2.67
N GLY A 210 -2.29 -16.13 3.50
CA GLY A 210 -2.19 -17.55 3.13
C GLY A 210 -3.59 -18.14 2.88
N PRO A 211 -4.11 -19.02 3.76
CA PRO A 211 -5.52 -19.41 3.81
C PRO A 211 -6.40 -18.41 4.58
N ASP A 212 -5.79 -17.43 5.24
CA ASP A 212 -6.42 -16.31 5.93
C ASP A 212 -5.47 -15.10 5.86
N GLY A 213 -5.90 -13.96 6.41
CA GLY A 213 -5.17 -12.70 6.37
C GLY A 213 -5.79 -11.73 5.38
N GLU A 214 -6.10 -10.54 5.86
CA GLU A 214 -6.63 -9.44 5.07
C GLU A 214 -5.50 -8.78 4.27
N THR A 215 -5.79 -8.24 3.09
CA THR A 215 -4.75 -7.43 2.42
C THR A 215 -4.50 -6.14 3.21
N MET A 216 -5.56 -5.50 3.70
CA MET A 216 -5.51 -4.39 4.64
C MET A 216 -6.49 -4.62 5.79
N ASN A 217 -5.99 -4.65 7.02
CA ASN A 217 -6.77 -4.78 8.23
C ASN A 217 -6.58 -3.56 9.12
N ILE A 218 -7.48 -2.59 8.98
CA ILE A 218 -7.36 -1.28 9.58
C ILE A 218 -8.34 -1.19 10.73
N LYS A 219 -7.84 -0.94 11.94
CA LYS A 219 -8.67 -1.06 13.11
C LYS A 219 -8.34 -0.09 14.21
N ALA A 220 -9.17 -0.15 15.25
CA ALA A 220 -8.90 0.45 16.53
C ALA A 220 -8.51 1.94 16.53
N GLY A 221 -9.31 2.78 15.86
CA GLY A 221 -9.20 4.24 15.95
C GLY A 221 -8.45 4.93 14.83
N VAL A 222 -7.94 4.16 13.87
CA VAL A 222 -7.17 4.68 12.72
C VAL A 222 -8.05 5.60 11.87
N LYS A 223 -7.47 6.74 11.45
CA LYS A 223 -8.07 7.68 10.50
C LYS A 223 -7.15 7.92 9.33
N GLY A 224 -7.70 8.19 8.15
CA GLY A 224 -6.85 8.42 6.99
C GLY A 224 -7.49 8.15 5.65
N ASP A 225 -6.65 8.12 4.63
CA ASP A 225 -7.05 7.88 3.25
C ASP A 225 -6.41 6.58 2.73
N ILE A 226 -7.22 5.73 2.10
CA ILE A 226 -6.81 4.57 1.31
C ILE A 226 -7.20 4.85 -0.14
N SER A 227 -6.22 5.19 -0.99
CA SER A 227 -6.54 5.61 -2.35
C SER A 227 -5.58 5.14 -3.43
N TYR A 228 -6.10 4.90 -4.62
CA TYR A 228 -5.30 4.50 -5.78
C TYR A 228 -4.48 3.22 -5.58
N ASN A 229 -4.81 2.39 -4.59
CA ASN A 229 -4.12 1.12 -4.41
C ASN A 229 -4.63 0.10 -5.41
N TYR A 230 -3.72 -0.75 -5.86
CA TYR A 230 -4.04 -1.96 -6.60
C TYR A 230 -3.90 -3.17 -5.68
N ILE A 231 -4.97 -3.97 -5.57
CA ILE A 231 -4.98 -5.19 -4.78
C ILE A 231 -5.32 -6.36 -5.69
N TRP A 232 -4.50 -7.40 -5.66
CA TRP A 232 -4.76 -8.63 -6.40
C TRP A 232 -4.56 -9.88 -5.55
N SER A 233 -5.51 -10.81 -5.68
CA SER A 233 -5.42 -12.15 -5.07
C SER A 233 -5.18 -12.12 -3.55
N GLY A 234 -5.75 -11.13 -2.85
CA GLY A 234 -5.82 -11.15 -1.38
C GLY A 234 -6.50 -12.44 -0.89
N ALA A 235 -6.00 -13.05 0.18
CA ALA A 235 -6.55 -14.31 0.68
C ALA A 235 -7.96 -14.14 1.22
N ASN A 236 -8.12 -13.19 2.15
CA ASN A 236 -9.39 -12.81 2.75
C ASN A 236 -9.91 -11.49 2.15
N ASN A 237 -10.31 -10.52 2.95
CA ASN A 237 -10.84 -9.24 2.49
C ASN A 237 -9.72 -8.39 1.86
N GLY A 238 -10.08 -7.61 0.85
CA GLY A 238 -9.15 -6.64 0.26
C GLY A 238 -8.87 -5.50 1.24
N ILE A 239 -9.93 -4.80 1.66
CA ILE A 239 -9.84 -3.75 2.67
C ILE A 239 -10.86 -4.03 3.75
N LYS A 240 -10.42 -4.09 5.01
CA LYS A 240 -11.28 -4.25 6.18
C LYS A 240 -11.09 -3.13 7.16
N LEU A 241 -12.21 -2.56 7.61
CA LEU A 241 -12.25 -1.62 8.72
C LEU A 241 -13.03 -2.19 9.90
N GLU A 242 -12.49 -2.05 11.11
CA GLU A 242 -13.25 -2.23 12.34
C GLU A 242 -12.81 -1.29 13.47
N THR A 243 -13.73 -0.76 14.27
CA THR A 243 -13.34 -0.01 15.49
C THR A 243 -13.18 -0.99 16.65
N GLY A 244 -14.19 -1.80 16.90
CA GLY A 244 -14.23 -2.73 18.04
C GLY A 244 -15.63 -2.89 18.59
N LYS A 245 -15.83 -3.89 19.45
CA LYS A 245 -17.16 -4.21 20.02
C LYS A 245 -17.43 -3.58 21.40
N LYS A 246 -16.40 -3.01 22.03
CA LYS A 246 -16.45 -2.51 23.41
C LYS A 246 -15.90 -1.10 23.57
N VAL A 247 -14.93 -0.74 22.74
CA VAL A 247 -14.36 0.61 22.67
C VAL A 247 -14.74 1.15 21.29
N PHE A 248 -15.42 2.30 21.28
CA PHE A 248 -15.99 2.90 20.06
C PHE A 248 -15.30 4.22 19.69
N THR A 249 -14.46 4.73 20.59
CA THR A 249 -13.78 6.02 20.44
C THR A 249 -12.33 5.88 20.87
N PRO A 250 -11.39 6.42 20.11
CA PRO A 250 -11.52 6.94 18.74
C PRO A 250 -12.04 5.89 17.76
N GLN A 251 -12.88 6.36 16.84
CA GLN A 251 -13.48 5.52 15.81
C GLN A 251 -12.49 5.30 14.66
N THR A 252 -12.41 4.08 14.14
CA THR A 252 -11.77 3.80 12.85
C THR A 252 -12.60 4.46 11.75
N ASN A 253 -12.05 5.46 11.07
CA ASN A 253 -12.76 6.26 10.07
C ASN A 253 -11.88 6.60 8.87
N MET A 254 -12.15 5.95 7.73
CA MET A 254 -11.31 6.04 6.54
C MET A 254 -12.06 6.58 5.32
N ASN A 255 -11.37 7.37 4.49
CA ASN A 255 -11.80 7.56 3.11
C ASN A 255 -11.18 6.46 2.24
N ILE A 256 -12.00 5.72 1.51
CA ILE A 256 -11.59 4.63 0.62
C ILE A 256 -12.02 5.00 -0.80
N TYR A 257 -11.08 5.46 -1.62
CA TYR A 257 -11.44 5.93 -2.96
C TYR A 257 -10.45 5.62 -4.06
N ASN A 258 -10.98 5.49 -5.29
CA ASN A 258 -10.16 5.23 -6.48
C ASN A 258 -9.24 4.01 -6.34
N ASN A 259 -9.58 3.00 -5.53
CA ASN A 259 -8.81 1.76 -5.47
C ASN A 259 -9.28 0.77 -6.55
N THR A 260 -8.39 -0.10 -7.01
CA THR A 260 -8.71 -1.21 -7.91
C THR A 260 -8.42 -2.54 -7.21
N ILE A 261 -9.44 -3.35 -6.96
CA ILE A 261 -9.32 -4.67 -6.31
C ILE A 261 -9.78 -5.74 -7.29
N ILE A 262 -8.87 -6.67 -7.64
CA ILE A 262 -9.12 -7.70 -8.64
C ILE A 262 -8.91 -9.11 -8.04
N ASN A 263 -9.88 -10.00 -8.29
CA ASN A 263 -9.76 -11.43 -8.00
C ASN A 263 -9.32 -11.77 -6.55
N SER A 264 -9.71 -10.96 -5.58
CA SER A 264 -9.40 -11.18 -4.15
C SER A 264 -10.50 -11.97 -3.45
N GLY A 265 -10.13 -12.62 -2.34
CA GLY A 265 -11.05 -13.30 -1.44
C GLY A 265 -11.26 -14.79 -1.69
N TRP A 266 -10.55 -15.37 -2.65
CA TRP A 266 -10.79 -16.75 -3.09
C TRP A 266 -10.00 -17.83 -2.34
N ARG A 267 -9.02 -17.44 -1.51
CA ARG A 267 -8.20 -18.42 -0.76
C ARG A 267 -8.70 -18.69 0.65
N LYS A 268 -9.53 -17.81 1.20
CA LYS A 268 -10.15 -18.05 2.50
C LYS A 268 -11.09 -19.24 2.44
N VAL A 269 -10.94 -20.15 3.41
CA VAL A 269 -11.79 -21.33 3.55
C VAL A 269 -12.86 -21.09 4.61
N GLY A 270 -14.10 -21.50 4.33
CA GLY A 270 -15.18 -21.59 5.31
C GLY A 270 -16.07 -20.34 5.45
N GLU A 271 -15.70 -19.20 4.86
CA GLU A 271 -16.54 -18.00 4.85
C GLU A 271 -16.38 -17.20 3.55
N ALA A 272 -17.44 -16.49 3.17
CA ALA A 272 -17.39 -15.56 2.05
C ALA A 272 -16.67 -14.28 2.47
N THR A 273 -15.77 -13.80 1.61
CA THR A 273 -14.90 -12.65 1.87
C THR A 273 -15.21 -11.52 0.90
N GLN A 274 -14.84 -10.30 1.27
CA GLN A 274 -15.24 -9.07 0.60
C GLN A 274 -14.07 -8.34 -0.04
N ALA A 275 -14.32 -7.68 -1.15
CA ALA A 275 -13.37 -6.69 -1.65
C ALA A 275 -13.20 -5.54 -0.64
N ILE A 276 -14.31 -5.04 -0.06
CA ILE A 276 -14.29 -4.04 1.01
C ILE A 276 -15.29 -4.43 2.11
N LEU A 277 -14.82 -4.52 3.35
CA LEU A 277 -15.62 -4.81 4.55
C LEU A 277 -15.53 -3.64 5.55
N ILE A 278 -16.68 -3.09 5.93
CA ILE A 278 -16.81 -2.14 7.04
C ILE A 278 -17.63 -2.79 8.15
N ASP A 279 -17.04 -2.95 9.34
CA ASP A 279 -17.65 -3.68 10.45
C ASP A 279 -17.42 -2.97 11.80
N LYS A 280 -18.11 -3.46 12.85
CA LYS A 280 -17.88 -3.13 14.27
C LYS A 280 -17.57 -1.64 14.53
N TYR A 281 -18.55 -0.78 14.33
CA TYR A 281 -18.55 0.65 14.61
C TYR A 281 -17.50 1.46 13.82
N ALA A 282 -16.87 0.89 12.79
CA ALA A 282 -16.09 1.67 11.85
C ALA A 282 -17.01 2.52 10.96
N ALA A 283 -16.50 3.67 10.53
CA ALA A 283 -17.13 4.52 9.53
C ALA A 283 -16.23 4.61 8.28
N ALA A 284 -16.84 4.84 7.12
CA ALA A 284 -16.07 5.03 5.90
C ALA A 284 -16.79 5.90 4.86
N ASN A 285 -16.01 6.60 4.04
CA ASN A 285 -16.45 7.15 2.77
C ASN A 285 -15.93 6.26 1.63
N ILE A 286 -16.80 5.63 0.85
CA ILE A 286 -16.41 4.61 -0.16
C ILE A 286 -16.85 5.03 -1.57
N TYR A 287 -15.94 5.59 -2.34
CA TYR A 287 -16.27 6.20 -3.64
C TYR A 287 -15.25 5.88 -4.73
N ASN A 288 -15.68 5.87 -5.97
CA ASN A 288 -14.80 5.75 -7.14
C ASN A 288 -13.96 4.46 -7.22
N ASN A 289 -14.29 3.40 -6.47
CA ASN A 289 -13.49 2.17 -6.50
C ASN A 289 -13.91 1.24 -7.66
N ILE A 290 -12.98 0.43 -8.16
CA ILE A 290 -13.23 -0.65 -9.11
C ILE A 290 -12.98 -1.99 -8.43
N LEU A 291 -14.02 -2.84 -8.36
CA LEU A 291 -13.99 -4.15 -7.72
C LEU A 291 -14.41 -5.19 -8.76
N VAL A 292 -13.48 -5.98 -9.27
CA VAL A 292 -13.73 -6.90 -10.40
C VAL A 292 -13.27 -8.31 -10.09
N GLY A 293 -14.16 -9.28 -10.24
CA GLY A 293 -13.84 -10.70 -10.10
C GLY A 293 -13.48 -11.15 -8.67
N ASN A 294 -13.70 -10.31 -7.67
CA ASN A 294 -13.58 -10.66 -6.26
C ASN A 294 -14.65 -11.67 -5.85
N HIS A 295 -14.42 -12.43 -4.77
CA HIS A 295 -15.39 -13.40 -4.25
C HIS A 295 -16.74 -12.73 -3.91
N THR A 296 -16.71 -11.60 -3.18
CA THR A 296 -17.86 -10.69 -3.03
C THR A 296 -17.42 -9.22 -3.14
N GLY A 297 -18.37 -8.29 -3.29
CA GLY A 297 -18.09 -6.86 -3.45
C GLY A 297 -17.96 -6.12 -2.11
N ILE A 298 -18.86 -5.18 -1.85
CA ILE A 298 -18.84 -4.33 -0.66
C ILE A 298 -19.79 -4.88 0.42
N ASN A 299 -19.32 -4.93 1.67
CA ASN A 299 -20.15 -5.22 2.83
C ASN A 299 -20.01 -4.12 3.88
N ILE A 300 -21.05 -3.31 4.04
CA ILE A 300 -21.20 -2.49 5.24
C ILE A 300 -22.15 -3.26 6.16
N THR A 301 -21.61 -3.81 7.24
CA THR A 301 -22.41 -4.65 8.13
C THR A 301 -23.39 -3.81 8.95
N LYS A 302 -24.36 -4.47 9.59
CA LYS A 302 -25.25 -3.81 10.57
C LYS A 302 -24.52 -3.38 11.85
N GLN A 303 -23.31 -3.88 12.08
CA GLN A 303 -22.49 -3.51 13.23
C GLN A 303 -21.60 -2.30 12.93
N ALA A 304 -21.41 -1.89 11.67
CA ALA A 304 -20.70 -0.67 11.31
C ALA A 304 -21.43 0.58 11.82
N ASP A 305 -20.74 1.72 11.82
CA ASP A 305 -21.41 3.02 11.97
C ASP A 305 -22.10 3.38 10.65
N THR A 306 -23.32 2.88 10.52
CA THR A 306 -24.15 3.05 9.33
C THR A 306 -24.66 4.48 9.15
N LEU A 307 -24.64 5.31 10.20
CA LEU A 307 -25.06 6.71 10.12
C LEU A 307 -23.98 7.55 9.43
N HIS A 308 -22.70 7.27 9.72
CA HIS A 308 -21.55 8.00 9.20
C HIS A 308 -20.84 7.30 8.03
N SER A 309 -21.23 6.07 7.69
CA SER A 309 -20.76 5.42 6.46
C SER A 309 -21.51 5.94 5.23
N LYS A 310 -20.79 6.48 4.25
CA LYS A 310 -21.32 7.03 2.99
C LYS A 310 -20.61 6.38 1.80
N TYR A 311 -21.34 6.10 0.74
CA TYR A 311 -20.79 5.32 -0.38
C TYR A 311 -21.63 5.49 -1.65
N GLY A 312 -21.01 5.24 -2.79
CA GLY A 312 -21.61 5.30 -4.12
C GLY A 312 -20.54 5.47 -5.20
N ASN A 313 -20.95 5.54 -6.47
CA ASN A 313 -20.02 5.71 -7.60
C ASN A 313 -18.92 4.65 -7.62
N ASN A 314 -19.22 3.41 -7.26
CA ASN A 314 -18.28 2.30 -7.38
C ASN A 314 -18.64 1.43 -8.59
N LEU A 315 -17.64 0.84 -9.24
CA LEU A 315 -17.84 -0.22 -10.22
C LEU A 315 -17.61 -1.57 -9.55
N ILE A 316 -18.61 -2.46 -9.59
CA ILE A 316 -18.56 -3.76 -8.93
C ILE A 316 -19.07 -4.85 -9.88
N TYR A 317 -18.15 -5.59 -10.49
CA TYR A 317 -18.46 -6.69 -11.42
C TYR A 317 -18.10 -8.04 -10.81
N ALA A 318 -19.11 -8.88 -10.59
CA ALA A 318 -18.92 -10.27 -10.18
C ALA A 318 -18.41 -11.11 -11.35
N ILE A 319 -17.55 -12.10 -11.07
CA ILE A 319 -16.98 -12.95 -12.13
C ILE A 319 -18.05 -13.83 -12.82
N ASP A 320 -19.10 -14.21 -12.08
CA ASP A 320 -20.17 -15.11 -12.50
C ASP A 320 -21.53 -14.61 -12.00
N ASP A 321 -22.60 -14.96 -12.72
CA ASP A 321 -23.97 -14.53 -12.39
C ASP A 321 -24.45 -15.08 -11.03
N SER A 322 -23.95 -16.24 -10.60
CA SER A 322 -24.23 -16.80 -9.27
C SER A 322 -23.76 -15.89 -8.13
N LEU A 323 -22.76 -15.05 -8.38
CA LEU A 323 -22.23 -14.08 -7.42
C LEU A 323 -22.80 -12.66 -7.59
N LYS A 324 -23.71 -12.46 -8.55
CA LYS A 324 -24.32 -11.14 -8.81
C LYS A 324 -25.03 -10.58 -7.58
N THR A 325 -25.66 -11.42 -6.78
CA THR A 325 -26.33 -11.02 -5.53
C THR A 325 -25.36 -10.63 -4.42
N TRP A 326 -24.06 -10.90 -4.60
CA TRP A 326 -22.99 -10.63 -3.64
C TRP A 326 -22.11 -9.44 -4.02
N VAL A 327 -22.45 -8.68 -5.08
CA VAL A 327 -21.82 -7.36 -5.34
C VAL A 327 -21.99 -6.41 -4.16
N TYR A 328 -23.09 -6.56 -3.43
CA TYR A 328 -23.22 -6.16 -2.03
C TYR A 328 -23.67 -7.37 -1.23
N SER A 329 -22.99 -7.69 -0.13
CA SER A 329 -23.24 -8.95 0.59
C SER A 329 -24.70 -9.11 1.03
N VAL A 330 -25.26 -10.31 0.87
CA VAL A 330 -26.65 -10.60 1.27
C VAL A 330 -26.81 -10.38 2.78
N GLY A 331 -27.90 -9.72 3.19
CA GLY A 331 -28.18 -9.43 4.60
C GLY A 331 -27.37 -8.29 5.24
N SER A 332 -26.37 -7.74 4.54
CA SER A 332 -25.64 -6.54 4.98
C SER A 332 -26.56 -5.31 5.10
N TRP A 333 -26.10 -4.26 5.79
CA TRP A 333 -26.80 -2.97 5.77
C TRP A 333 -26.58 -2.27 4.43
N GLY A 334 -25.36 -2.33 3.90
CA GLY A 334 -25.02 -1.80 2.58
C GLY A 334 -25.89 -2.36 1.46
N LYS A 335 -26.26 -1.50 0.50
CA LYS A 335 -27.05 -1.85 -0.69
C LYS A 335 -26.50 -1.11 -1.89
N LYS A 336 -26.64 -1.70 -3.08
CA LYS A 336 -26.35 -1.01 -4.33
C LYS A 336 -26.99 0.40 -4.35
N GLN A 337 -26.17 1.40 -4.65
CA GLN A 337 -26.63 2.76 -4.88
C GLN A 337 -26.98 2.97 -6.36
N SER A 338 -27.83 3.96 -6.65
CA SER A 338 -28.18 4.32 -8.02
C SER A 338 -26.99 4.82 -8.84
N THR A 339 -25.95 5.33 -8.17
CA THR A 339 -24.70 5.79 -8.79
C THR A 339 -23.67 4.67 -9.01
N ASP A 340 -23.92 3.46 -8.49
CA ASP A 340 -23.00 2.33 -8.68
C ASP A 340 -23.20 1.66 -10.05
N ILE A 341 -22.08 1.25 -10.65
CA ILE A 341 -22.04 0.46 -11.89
C ILE A 341 -21.83 -1.01 -11.49
N THR A 342 -22.91 -1.78 -11.48
CA THR A 342 -22.86 -3.21 -11.08
C THR A 342 -23.16 -4.13 -12.24
N GLY A 343 -22.54 -5.30 -12.27
CA GLY A 343 -22.72 -6.30 -13.32
C GLY A 343 -22.14 -7.64 -12.91
N SER A 344 -22.23 -8.62 -13.82
CA SER A 344 -21.69 -9.94 -13.62
C SER A 344 -21.26 -10.58 -14.95
N GLY A 345 -20.34 -11.53 -14.87
CA GLY A 345 -19.87 -12.30 -16.01
C GLY A 345 -18.52 -11.81 -16.56
N LYS A 346 -17.71 -12.79 -16.99
CA LYS A 346 -16.33 -12.58 -17.46
C LYS A 346 -16.20 -11.52 -18.56
N THR A 347 -17.17 -11.41 -19.47
CA THR A 347 -17.15 -10.40 -20.54
C THR A 347 -17.20 -8.98 -19.99
N LEU A 348 -18.06 -8.72 -19.00
CA LEU A 348 -18.12 -7.40 -18.35
C LEU A 348 -16.84 -7.13 -17.56
N CYS A 349 -16.35 -8.11 -16.79
CA CYS A 349 -15.08 -7.98 -16.07
C CYS A 349 -13.91 -7.62 -17.02
N ALA A 350 -13.78 -8.33 -18.13
CA ALA A 350 -12.74 -8.09 -19.13
C ALA A 350 -12.85 -6.72 -19.81
N SER A 351 -14.05 -6.15 -19.92
CA SER A 351 -14.26 -4.83 -20.54
C SER A 351 -13.63 -3.67 -19.78
N VAL A 352 -13.34 -3.83 -18.48
CA VAL A 352 -12.88 -2.74 -17.60
C VAL A 352 -11.43 -2.36 -17.87
N PHE A 353 -10.57 -3.35 -18.15
CA PHE A 353 -9.12 -3.21 -18.14
C PHE A 353 -8.50 -3.50 -19.50
N LYS A 354 -7.26 -3.03 -19.72
CA LYS A 354 -6.48 -3.40 -20.92
C LYS A 354 -6.24 -4.91 -21.00
N SER A 355 -6.02 -5.55 -19.86
CA SER A 355 -5.96 -7.01 -19.74
C SER A 355 -6.47 -7.42 -18.37
N TRP A 356 -7.30 -8.46 -18.33
CA TRP A 356 -7.78 -9.06 -17.09
C TRP A 356 -7.70 -10.58 -17.18
N ASP A 357 -7.08 -11.20 -16.19
CA ASP A 357 -7.01 -12.64 -16.05
C ASP A 357 -8.23 -13.14 -15.26
N PRO A 358 -9.13 -13.95 -15.85
CA PRO A 358 -10.30 -14.49 -15.14
C PRO A 358 -9.95 -15.61 -14.18
N ASN A 359 -8.71 -16.09 -14.14
CA ASN A 359 -8.33 -17.17 -13.26
C ASN A 359 -8.38 -16.70 -11.80
N VAL A 360 -9.20 -17.36 -10.98
CA VAL A 360 -9.33 -17.12 -9.53
C VAL A 360 -8.75 -18.27 -8.69
N SER A 361 -8.04 -19.21 -9.32
CA SER A 361 -7.37 -20.31 -8.62
C SER A 361 -6.51 -19.82 -7.46
N ASP A 362 -6.47 -20.61 -6.41
CA ASP A 362 -5.66 -20.50 -5.21
C ASP A 362 -4.22 -21.01 -5.39
N ALA A 363 -3.88 -21.59 -6.55
CA ALA A 363 -2.57 -22.16 -6.84
C ALA A 363 -1.41 -21.23 -6.45
N LEU A 364 -0.41 -21.78 -5.76
CA LEU A 364 0.70 -21.02 -5.18
C LEU A 364 1.60 -20.35 -6.23
N THR A 365 1.69 -20.96 -7.42
CA THR A 365 2.52 -20.48 -8.55
C THR A 365 1.85 -19.39 -9.39
N LYS A 366 0.63 -18.99 -9.04
CA LYS A 366 -0.13 -18.04 -9.83
C LYS A 366 0.53 -16.66 -9.82
N GLN A 367 0.70 -16.13 -11.03
CA GLN A 367 1.25 -14.80 -11.27
C GLN A 367 0.14 -13.82 -11.65
N ASP A 368 0.42 -12.55 -11.49
CA ASP A 368 -0.50 -11.47 -11.82
C ASP A 368 -0.37 -11.08 -13.31
N ASN A 369 -1.20 -11.67 -14.16
CA ASN A 369 -1.21 -11.39 -15.60
C ASN A 369 -2.10 -10.19 -15.98
N ASN A 370 -2.54 -9.40 -15.00
CA ASN A 370 -3.43 -8.27 -15.27
C ASN A 370 -2.66 -7.06 -15.79
N ASN A 371 -3.32 -6.25 -16.62
CA ASN A 371 -2.96 -4.85 -16.81
C ASN A 371 -4.14 -4.00 -16.33
N PRO A 372 -4.10 -3.49 -15.10
CA PRO A 372 -5.23 -2.82 -14.46
C PRO A 372 -5.49 -1.40 -14.98
N SER A 373 -4.72 -0.92 -15.96
CA SER A 373 -5.07 0.30 -16.69
C SER A 373 -6.43 0.13 -17.38
N LEU A 374 -7.22 1.20 -17.43
CA LEU A 374 -8.53 1.15 -18.08
C LEU A 374 -8.42 0.85 -19.58
N SER A 375 -9.31 0.00 -20.09
CA SER A 375 -9.49 -0.18 -21.54
C SER A 375 -10.03 1.12 -22.17
N SER A 376 -9.84 1.31 -23.48
CA SER A 376 -10.33 2.53 -24.16
C SER A 376 -11.84 2.68 -24.14
N SER A 377 -12.58 1.58 -23.96
CA SER A 377 -14.05 1.56 -23.85
C SER A 377 -14.51 1.23 -22.43
N SER A 378 -13.64 1.41 -21.44
CA SER A 378 -13.93 0.98 -20.08
C SER A 378 -15.17 1.71 -19.55
N PRO A 379 -16.12 1.00 -18.92
CA PRO A 379 -17.26 1.63 -18.25
C PRO A 379 -16.87 2.50 -17.06
N ALA A 380 -15.59 2.49 -16.64
CA ALA A 380 -15.07 3.32 -15.57
C ALA A 380 -14.70 4.75 -16.01
N ILE A 381 -14.51 4.99 -17.31
CA ILE A 381 -14.04 6.28 -17.82
C ILE A 381 -15.15 7.34 -17.69
N GLY A 382 -14.82 8.47 -17.06
CA GLY A 382 -15.72 9.61 -16.83
C GLY A 382 -16.89 9.31 -15.89
N LYS A 383 -16.80 8.27 -15.05
CA LYS A 383 -17.86 7.86 -14.11
C LYS A 383 -17.55 8.12 -12.64
N GLY A 384 -16.35 8.60 -12.33
CA GLY A 384 -15.94 9.03 -11.01
C GLY A 384 -16.52 10.37 -10.61
N LEU A 385 -16.69 10.56 -9.30
CA LEU A 385 -16.89 11.88 -8.71
C LEU A 385 -15.63 12.70 -8.80
N ILE A 386 -15.75 13.99 -9.14
CA ILE A 386 -14.63 14.96 -9.16
C ILE A 386 -14.64 15.90 -7.95
N VAL A 387 -15.75 15.94 -7.19
CA VAL A 387 -15.88 16.72 -5.95
C VAL A 387 -16.14 15.75 -4.82
N ALA A 388 -15.27 15.75 -3.82
CA ALA A 388 -15.41 14.85 -2.68
C ALA A 388 -16.60 15.29 -1.80
N PRO A 389 -17.53 14.36 -1.47
CA PRO A 389 -18.57 14.60 -0.48
C PRO A 389 -18.05 14.45 0.96
N PHE A 390 -16.73 14.41 1.14
CA PHE A 390 -16.03 14.20 2.38
C PHE A 390 -14.77 15.08 2.44
N SER A 391 -14.25 15.27 3.66
CA SER A 391 -12.94 15.90 3.85
C SER A 391 -11.83 14.86 3.72
N TYR A 392 -10.82 15.16 2.92
CA TYR A 392 -9.58 14.36 2.90
C TYR A 392 -8.86 14.48 4.24
N TRP A 393 -8.29 13.37 4.70
CA TRP A 393 -7.46 13.38 5.91
C TRP A 393 -6.08 13.94 5.61
N VAL A 394 -5.53 13.64 4.43
CA VAL A 394 -4.30 14.23 3.93
C VAL A 394 -4.65 15.50 3.13
N THR A 395 -4.31 16.67 3.68
CA THR A 395 -4.70 17.97 3.10
C THR A 395 -3.75 18.43 1.99
N SER A 396 -4.18 19.42 1.20
CA SER A 396 -3.42 20.05 0.09
C SER A 396 -2.06 20.64 0.47
N SER A 397 -1.74 20.75 1.76
CA SER A 397 -0.42 21.15 2.23
C SER A 397 0.64 20.06 2.07
N GLY A 398 0.25 18.81 1.78
CA GLY A 398 1.18 17.67 1.69
C GLY A 398 1.78 17.23 3.04
N ASN A 399 1.40 17.92 4.12
CA ASN A 399 1.75 17.50 5.47
C ASN A 399 1.12 16.13 5.71
N TRP A 400 1.96 15.12 5.96
CA TRP A 400 1.56 13.76 6.33
C TRP A 400 1.09 12.85 5.20
N GLY A 401 1.51 13.13 3.96
CA GLY A 401 1.28 12.28 2.78
C GLY A 401 0.98 13.10 1.53
N THR A 402 0.77 12.43 0.40
CA THR A 402 0.35 13.09 -0.84
C THR A 402 -1.13 13.48 -0.82
N ALA A 403 -1.44 14.67 -1.32
CA ALA A 403 -2.79 15.22 -1.39
C ALA A 403 -3.58 14.71 -2.61
N ASP A 404 -3.63 13.38 -2.78
CA ASP A 404 -4.45 12.76 -3.81
C ASP A 404 -5.91 13.17 -3.66
N LEU A 405 -6.55 13.49 -4.79
CA LEU A 405 -7.96 13.84 -4.88
C LEU A 405 -8.70 12.76 -5.66
N LEU A 406 -10.02 12.73 -5.61
CA LEU A 406 -10.84 11.90 -6.49
C LEU A 406 -10.58 12.23 -7.97
N ASN A 407 -10.69 11.22 -8.83
CA ASN A 407 -10.57 11.37 -10.29
C ASN A 407 -11.92 11.23 -11.01
N ALA A 408 -12.03 11.82 -12.20
CA ALA A 408 -13.18 11.66 -13.10
C ALA A 408 -13.34 10.22 -13.60
N ASP A 409 -12.28 9.43 -13.60
CA ASP A 409 -12.30 7.99 -13.83
C ASP A 409 -12.36 7.22 -12.50
N LEU A 410 -12.99 6.05 -12.53
CA LEU A 410 -12.97 5.12 -11.40
C LEU A 410 -11.62 4.38 -11.33
N GLY A 411 -11.28 3.92 -10.13
CA GLY A 411 -10.17 3.00 -9.89
C GLY A 411 -8.80 3.67 -9.84
N ALA A 412 -7.79 2.81 -9.69
CA ALA A 412 -6.42 3.20 -9.35
C ALA A 412 -5.61 3.78 -10.51
N TYR A 413 -6.01 3.50 -11.75
CA TYR A 413 -5.25 3.82 -12.95
C TYR A 413 -6.10 4.68 -13.91
N PRO A 414 -6.42 5.93 -13.54
CA PRO A 414 -7.22 6.82 -14.36
C PRO A 414 -6.51 7.12 -15.70
N SER A 415 -7.30 7.40 -16.74
CA SER A 415 -6.79 7.61 -18.10
C SER A 415 -5.93 8.86 -18.26
N ASP A 416 -6.03 9.81 -17.33
CA ASP A 416 -5.20 11.02 -17.27
C ASP A 416 -3.82 10.80 -16.61
N GLY A 417 -3.57 9.60 -16.06
CA GLY A 417 -2.31 9.25 -15.41
C GLY A 417 -2.09 9.86 -14.02
N SER A 418 -3.12 10.43 -13.38
CA SER A 418 -2.98 11.07 -12.06
C SER A 418 -2.88 10.08 -10.89
N GLY A 419 -3.28 8.83 -11.08
CA GLY A 419 -3.36 7.81 -10.03
C GLY A 419 -2.06 7.02 -9.86
N ASN A 420 -2.22 5.71 -9.65
CA ASN A 420 -1.11 4.78 -9.53
C ASN A 420 -0.37 4.64 -10.87
N LYS A 421 0.95 4.74 -10.82
CA LYS A 421 1.84 4.63 -11.99
C LYS A 421 2.52 3.26 -12.06
N HIS A 422 2.35 2.44 -11.03
CA HIS A 422 3.03 1.18 -10.84
C HIS A 422 2.12 0.06 -11.32
N LEU A 423 2.48 -0.57 -12.45
CA LEU A 423 1.80 -1.77 -12.90
C LEU A 423 2.22 -2.97 -12.03
N PRO A 424 1.34 -3.98 -11.89
CA PRO A 424 1.69 -5.21 -11.16
C PRO A 424 2.92 -5.87 -11.77
N THR A 425 3.78 -6.40 -10.91
CA THR A 425 4.93 -7.19 -11.33
C THR A 425 4.55 -8.67 -11.31
N LEU A 426 5.09 -9.45 -12.26
CA LEU A 426 4.82 -10.90 -12.37
C LEU A 426 5.40 -11.69 -11.19
N THR A 427 6.49 -11.19 -10.63
CA THR A 427 7.18 -11.68 -9.43
C THR A 427 7.62 -10.49 -8.58
N ALA A 428 8.04 -10.72 -7.34
CA ALA A 428 8.75 -9.68 -6.61
C ALA A 428 10.02 -9.29 -7.37
N ALA A 429 10.41 -8.01 -7.31
CA ALA A 429 11.72 -7.58 -7.79
C ALA A 429 12.81 -8.23 -6.92
N ASN A 430 13.79 -8.88 -7.57
CA ASN A 430 14.97 -9.44 -6.92
C ASN A 430 16.01 -8.36 -6.64
#